data_AF-A0A2G7FZZ7-F1
#
_entry.id   AF-A0A2G7FZZ7-F1
#
_cell.length_a   1.000
_cell.length_b   1.000
_cell.length_c   1.000
_cell.angle_alpha   90.00
_cell.angle_beta   90.00
_cell.angle_gamma   90.00
#
_symmetry.space_group_name_H-M   'P 1'
#
loop_
_entity.id
_entity.type
_entity.pdbx_description
1 polymer ?
#
loop_
_entity_poly.entity_id
_entity_poly.type
_entity_poly.pdbx_seq_one_letter_code
_entity_poly.pdbx_strand_id
1 'polypeptide(L)'
;ALAQENNHFSYTIPPAQIIPETHATDSYQNVLFSLLRFKLYTGVYPSRVTVVTHEFKRRRFMEYHFPAVGLAPTARGSGDEGRVAVIGINPPEEVTPEASLIEGEEKRGIGLWMRDRYGVWVS
;
A
#
# COMPACT_ATOMS: atom_id res chain seq x y z
N ALA A 1 -17.65 3.69 17.94
CA ALA A 1 -16.66 4.58 18.58
C ALA A 1 -16.12 5.55 17.53
N LEU A 2 -16.48 6.84 17.64
CA LEU A 2 -16.15 7.99 16.78
C LEU A 2 -16.61 7.93 15.31
N ALA A 3 -16.26 6.89 14.54
CA ALA A 3 -16.61 6.83 13.12
C ALA A 3 -18.10 6.50 12.86
N GLN A 4 -18.71 5.71 13.75
CA GLN A 4 -20.12 5.33 13.69
C GLN A 4 -21.06 6.43 14.25
N GLU A 5 -20.55 7.28 15.15
CA GLU A 5 -21.31 8.37 15.79
C GLU A 5 -21.44 9.60 14.88
N ASN A 6 -20.55 9.77 13.90
CA ASN A 6 -20.49 10.96 13.04
C ASN A 6 -21.17 10.79 11.66
N ASN A 7 -21.92 9.70 11.42
CA ASN A 7 -22.67 9.48 10.17
C ASN A 7 -21.86 9.63 8.85
N HIS A 8 -20.52 9.50 8.88
CA HIS A 8 -19.65 9.75 7.73
C HIS A 8 -19.66 8.66 6.65
N PHE A 9 -20.31 7.51 6.88
CA PHE A 9 -20.38 6.43 5.91
C PHE A 9 -21.72 6.39 5.19
N SER A 10 -21.97 7.38 4.33
CA SER A 10 -23.08 7.31 3.36
C SER A 10 -22.86 6.25 2.28
N TYR A 11 -21.74 5.52 2.33
CA TYR A 11 -21.40 4.43 1.42
C TYR A 11 -21.47 3.08 2.14
N THR A 12 -22.41 2.24 1.71
CA THR A 12 -22.45 0.82 2.09
C THR A 12 -21.65 0.03 1.06
N ILE A 13 -20.55 -0.59 1.49
CA ILE A 13 -19.80 -1.54 0.67
C ILE A 13 -20.39 -2.93 0.96
N PRO A 14 -20.89 -3.67 -0.05
CA PRO A 14 -21.36 -5.04 0.13
C PRO A 14 -20.25 -5.91 0.77
N PRO A 15 -20.54 -6.70 1.83
CA PRO A 15 -19.52 -7.52 2.48
C PRO A 15 -18.77 -8.46 1.54
N ALA A 16 -19.43 -8.96 0.48
CA ALA A 16 -18.82 -9.80 -0.55
C ALA A 16 -17.72 -9.10 -1.37
N GLN A 17 -17.68 -7.76 -1.38
CA GLN A 17 -16.62 -6.97 -2.03
C GLN A 17 -15.45 -6.67 -1.09
N ILE A 18 -15.53 -7.10 0.18
CA ILE A 18 -14.48 -6.94 1.18
C ILE A 18 -13.86 -8.31 1.42
N ILE A 19 -12.64 -8.49 0.92
CA ILE A 19 -11.94 -9.76 1.02
C ILE A 19 -10.71 -9.55 1.89
N PRO A 20 -10.65 -10.14 3.09
CA PRO A 20 -9.47 -10.02 3.93
C PRO A 20 -8.33 -10.91 3.40
N GLU A 21 -7.12 -10.37 3.49
CA GLU A 21 -5.83 -11.07 3.42
C GLU A 21 -5.18 -10.84 4.79
N THR A 22 -4.76 -11.91 5.49
CA THR A 22 -4.35 -11.85 6.91
C THR A 22 -3.03 -12.56 7.19
N HIS A 23 -2.29 -12.94 6.14
CA HIS A 23 -1.05 -13.70 6.26
C HIS A 23 0.20 -12.85 6.02
N ALA A 24 0.07 -11.68 5.37
CA ALA A 24 1.22 -10.81 5.13
C ALA A 24 1.93 -10.39 6.42
N THR A 25 3.24 -10.61 6.47
CA THR A 25 4.11 -10.25 7.60
C THR A 25 4.82 -8.91 7.40
N ASP A 26 4.81 -8.38 6.18
CA ASP A 26 5.47 -7.14 5.81
C ASP A 26 4.72 -6.39 4.70
N SER A 27 5.18 -5.18 4.35
CA SER A 27 4.49 -4.35 3.36
C SER A 27 4.67 -4.79 1.90
N TYR A 28 5.67 -5.61 1.58
CA TYR A 28 5.79 -6.21 0.26
C TYR A 28 4.74 -7.32 0.10
N GLN A 29 4.65 -8.21 1.09
CA GLN A 29 3.64 -9.27 1.14
C GLN A 29 2.22 -8.71 1.13
N ASN A 30 1.96 -7.57 1.79
CA ASN A 30 0.66 -6.90 1.73
C ASN A 30 0.22 -6.64 0.27
N VAL A 31 1.14 -6.26 -0.62
CA VAL A 31 0.82 -6.06 -2.05
C VAL A 31 0.66 -7.40 -2.75
N LEU A 32 1.68 -8.27 -2.66
CA LEU A 32 1.71 -9.53 -3.37
C LEU A 32 0.52 -10.44 -3.02
N PHE A 33 0.27 -10.65 -1.73
CA PHE A 33 -0.79 -11.52 -1.26
C PHE A 33 -2.17 -10.94 -1.56
N SER A 34 -2.34 -9.60 -1.51
CA SER A 34 -3.59 -8.97 -1.94
C SER A 34 -3.89 -9.21 -3.42
N LEU A 35 -2.88 -9.13 -4.30
CA LEU A 35 -3.03 -9.42 -5.73
C LEU A 35 -3.41 -10.89 -5.97
N LEU A 36 -2.73 -11.81 -5.28
CA LEU A 36 -3.02 -13.24 -5.35
C LEU A 36 -4.43 -13.55 -4.82
N ARG A 37 -4.81 -12.95 -3.68
CA ARG A 37 -6.13 -13.11 -3.07
C ARG A 37 -7.24 -12.60 -3.99
N PHE A 38 -7.03 -11.46 -4.63
CA PHE A 38 -7.95 -10.91 -5.63
C PHE A 38 -8.09 -11.87 -6.83
N LYS A 39 -6.99 -12.38 -7.36
CA LYS A 39 -6.99 -13.34 -8.48
C LYS A 39 -7.70 -14.64 -8.14
N LEU A 40 -7.49 -15.17 -6.94
CA LEU A 40 -8.17 -16.36 -6.45
C LEU A 40 -9.69 -16.16 -6.33
N TYR A 41 -10.12 -14.98 -5.90
CA TYR A 41 -11.54 -14.68 -5.72
C TYR A 41 -12.27 -14.33 -7.02
N THR A 42 -11.63 -13.59 -7.92
CA THR A 42 -12.26 -13.03 -9.14
C THR A 42 -11.89 -13.75 -10.44
N GLY A 43 -10.87 -14.60 -10.41
CA GLY A 43 -10.34 -15.28 -11.60
C GLY A 43 -9.46 -14.41 -12.49
N VAL A 44 -9.28 -13.12 -12.21
CA VAL A 44 -8.41 -12.18 -12.97
C VAL A 44 -7.56 -11.31 -12.04
N TYR A 45 -6.45 -10.74 -12.52
CA TYR A 45 -5.71 -9.73 -11.76
C TYR A 45 -6.43 -8.37 -11.85
N PRO A 46 -6.30 -7.48 -10.85
CA PRO A 46 -6.96 -6.19 -10.88
C PRO A 46 -6.34 -5.31 -11.98
N SER A 47 -7.18 -4.55 -12.69
CA SER A 47 -6.72 -3.54 -13.65
C SER A 47 -6.11 -2.31 -12.97
N ARG A 48 -6.51 -2.03 -11.72
CA ARG A 48 -6.03 -0.92 -10.91
C ARG A 48 -5.91 -1.31 -9.45
N VAL A 49 -4.84 -0.84 -8.79
CA VAL A 49 -4.56 -1.06 -7.37
C VAL A 49 -4.41 0.29 -6.69
N THR A 50 -5.12 0.50 -5.59
CA THR A 50 -4.92 1.69 -4.74
C THR A 50 -4.56 1.23 -3.33
N VAL A 51 -3.40 1.65 -2.84
CA VAL A 51 -2.97 1.40 -1.46
C VAL A 51 -3.33 2.61 -0.60
N VAL A 52 -4.14 2.39 0.43
CA VAL A 52 -4.44 3.40 1.45
C VAL A 52 -3.54 3.12 2.66
N THR A 53 -2.65 4.05 3.00
CA THR A 53 -1.66 3.85 4.07
C THR A 53 -1.15 5.19 4.63
N HIS A 54 -0.07 5.15 5.41
CA HIS A 54 0.59 6.36 5.87
C HIS A 54 1.42 7.01 4.76
N GLU A 55 1.38 8.34 4.65
CA GLU A 55 2.04 9.08 3.55
C GLU A 55 3.56 8.89 3.56
N PHE A 56 4.20 8.80 4.72
CA PHE A 56 5.64 8.51 4.80
C PHE A 56 6.04 7.18 4.12
N LYS A 57 5.12 6.22 3.95
CA LYS A 57 5.39 4.95 3.24
C LYS A 57 5.27 5.07 1.72
N ARG A 58 4.75 6.18 1.17
CA ARG A 58 4.47 6.33 -0.28
C ARG A 58 5.67 5.94 -1.11
N ARG A 59 6.84 6.48 -0.80
CA ARG A 59 8.08 6.22 -1.54
C ARG A 59 8.38 4.72 -1.61
N ARG A 60 8.24 4.02 -0.48
CA ARG A 60 8.46 2.57 -0.40
C ARG A 60 7.56 1.78 -1.35
N PHE A 61 6.27 2.12 -1.41
CA PHE A 61 5.34 1.45 -2.34
C PHE A 61 5.62 1.80 -3.79
N MET A 62 5.81 3.09 -4.10
CA MET A 62 5.96 3.58 -5.47
C MET A 62 7.29 3.15 -6.10
N GLU A 63 8.39 3.21 -5.36
CA GLU A 63 9.73 2.95 -5.90
C GLU A 63 10.18 1.49 -5.77
N TYR A 64 9.65 0.74 -4.79
CA TYR A 64 10.13 -0.61 -4.48
C TYR A 64 9.04 -1.68 -4.62
N HIS A 65 7.93 -1.58 -3.88
CA HIS A 65 6.96 -2.67 -3.85
C HIS A 65 6.20 -2.86 -5.17
N PHE A 66 5.63 -1.80 -5.75
CA PHE A 66 4.92 -1.93 -7.02
C PHE A 66 5.84 -2.42 -8.14
N PRO A 67 7.05 -1.85 -8.33
CA PRO A 67 7.98 -2.39 -9.31
C PRO A 67 8.38 -3.85 -9.07
N ALA A 68 8.55 -4.28 -7.82
CA ALA A 68 8.93 -5.65 -7.47
C ALA A 68 7.87 -6.70 -7.89
N VAL A 69 6.58 -6.32 -7.91
CA VAL A 69 5.48 -7.19 -8.37
C VAL A 69 5.07 -6.93 -9.82
N GLY A 70 5.87 -6.18 -10.59
CA GLY A 70 5.60 -5.90 -12.01
C GLY A 70 4.48 -4.88 -12.25
N LEU A 71 4.08 -4.12 -11.23
CA LEU A 71 3.15 -3.01 -11.37
C LEU A 71 3.92 -1.73 -11.68
N ALA A 72 3.75 -1.19 -12.88
CA ALA A 72 4.38 0.07 -13.27
C ALA A 72 3.64 1.26 -12.62
N PRO A 73 4.33 2.08 -11.81
CA PRO A 73 3.81 3.37 -11.39
C PRO A 73 3.62 4.24 -12.61
N THR A 74 2.43 4.79 -12.82
CA THR A 74 2.22 5.64 -14.00
C THR A 74 3.08 6.89 -13.94
N ALA A 75 3.86 7.09 -15.01
CA ALA A 75 4.34 8.41 -15.37
C ALA A 75 3.13 9.29 -15.69
N ARG A 76 3.12 10.53 -15.17
CA ARG A 76 2.09 11.50 -15.56
C ARG A 76 2.16 11.73 -17.07
N GLY A 77 1.05 11.53 -17.79
CA GLY A 77 0.93 11.83 -19.22
C GLY A 77 1.09 10.64 -20.18
N SER A 78 1.24 9.39 -19.70
CA SER A 78 1.41 8.22 -20.58
C SER A 78 0.12 7.68 -21.23
N GLY A 79 -1.05 8.29 -21.04
CA GLY A 79 -2.34 7.80 -21.57
C GLY A 79 -2.83 6.47 -20.97
N ASP A 80 -1.95 5.68 -20.38
CA ASP A 80 -2.25 4.60 -19.44
C ASP A 80 -2.66 5.26 -18.12
N GLU A 81 -3.95 5.21 -17.78
CA GLU A 81 -4.43 5.65 -16.47
C GLU A 81 -3.86 4.72 -15.39
N GLY A 82 -3.21 5.28 -14.39
CA GLY A 82 -2.45 4.55 -13.35
C GLY A 82 -2.98 3.19 -12.93
N ARG A 83 -2.24 2.12 -13.28
CA ARG A 83 -2.43 0.79 -12.71
C ARG A 83 -2.24 0.77 -11.20
N VAL A 84 -1.48 1.71 -10.64
CA VAL A 84 -1.24 1.82 -9.19
C VAL A 84 -1.36 3.25 -8.67
N ALA A 85 -1.86 3.39 -7.44
CA ALA A 85 -1.92 4.64 -6.71
C ALA A 85 -1.69 4.42 -5.20
N VAL A 86 -1.21 5.46 -4.52
CA VAL A 86 -1.14 5.52 -3.05
C VAL A 86 -1.97 6.71 -2.56
N ILE A 87 -2.90 6.47 -1.64
CA ILE A 87 -3.57 7.48 -0.84
C ILE A 87 -2.91 7.43 0.54
N GLY A 88 -2.10 8.45 0.85
CA GLY A 88 -1.33 8.52 2.07
C GLY A 88 -1.89 9.56 3.05
N ILE A 89 -1.97 9.21 4.33
CA ILE A 89 -2.36 10.13 5.41
C ILE A 89 -1.41 9.88 6.59
N ASN A 90 -0.63 10.89 6.97
CA ASN A 90 0.20 10.82 8.16
C ASN A 90 -0.64 11.07 9.43
N PRO A 91 -0.23 10.53 10.60
CA PRO A 91 -0.79 10.98 11.86
C PRO A 91 -0.54 12.49 12.04
N PRO A 92 -1.33 13.19 12.87
CA PRO A 92 -1.10 14.59 13.20
C PRO A 92 0.30 14.81 13.81
N GLU A 93 0.87 15.99 13.59
CA GLU A 93 2.22 16.37 14.05
C GLU A 93 2.35 16.27 15.57
N GLU A 94 1.26 16.52 16.30
CA GLU A 94 1.19 16.43 17.76
C GLU A 94 1.29 14.99 18.27
N VAL A 95 0.92 14.00 17.43
CA VAL A 95 0.99 12.57 17.77
C VAL A 95 2.37 12.03 17.43
N THR A 96 2.84 12.28 16.20
CA THR A 96 4.17 11.87 15.76
C THR A 96 4.72 12.89 14.78
N PRO A 97 5.86 13.55 15.08
CA PRO A 97 6.47 14.51 14.17
C PRO A 97 6.81 13.91 12.81
N GLU A 98 6.51 14.62 11.73
CA GLU A 98 6.76 14.17 10.36
C GLU A 98 8.25 13.82 10.14
N ALA A 99 9.15 14.64 10.68
CA ALA A 99 10.59 14.40 10.59
C ALA A 99 11.00 13.03 11.17
N SER A 100 10.40 12.62 12.29
CA SER A 100 10.66 11.32 12.92
C SER A 100 10.10 10.16 12.10
N LEU A 101 8.95 10.35 11.44
CA LEU A 101 8.37 9.36 10.53
C LEU A 101 9.25 9.14 9.31
N ILE A 102 9.72 10.22 8.67
CA ILE A 102 10.60 10.18 7.51
C ILE A 102 11.94 9.52 7.89
N GLU A 103 12.55 9.94 9.01
CA GLU A 103 13.82 9.37 9.46
C GLU A 103 13.69 7.86 9.75
N GLY A 104 12.60 7.46 10.42
CA GLY A 104 12.32 6.05 10.69
C GLY A 104 12.14 5.23 9.41
N GLU A 105 11.44 5.80 8.43
CA GLU A 105 11.20 5.16 7.13
C GLU A 105 12.49 5.03 6.31
N GLU A 106 13.33 6.07 6.22
CA GLU A 106 14.61 5.99 5.49
C GLU A 106 15.54 4.94 6.10
N LYS A 107 15.68 4.94 7.43
CA LYS A 107 16.60 4.05 8.14
C LYS A 107 16.16 2.59 8.14
N ARG A 108 14.86 2.33 8.30
CA ARG A 108 14.34 0.96 8.55
C ARG A 108 13.44 0.44 7.44
N GLY A 109 12.71 1.32 6.76
CA GLY A 109 11.87 0.97 5.63
C GLY A 109 12.69 0.84 4.36
N ILE A 110 13.06 1.97 3.78
CA ILE A 110 13.64 2.07 2.42
C ILE A 110 14.97 1.35 2.31
N GLY A 111 15.88 1.51 3.27
CA GLY A 111 17.20 0.89 3.23
C GLY A 111 17.19 -0.63 3.05
N LEU A 112 16.19 -1.31 3.63
CA LEU A 112 16.00 -2.76 3.49
C LEU A 112 15.61 -3.12 2.03
N TRP A 113 14.56 -2.48 1.51
CA TRP A 113 13.99 -2.81 0.20
C TRP A 113 14.80 -2.32 -0.99
N MET A 114 15.65 -1.32 -0.78
CA MET A 114 16.61 -0.87 -1.78
C MET A 114 17.65 -1.95 -2.08
N ARG A 115 18.11 -2.67 -1.06
CA ARG A 115 19.12 -3.73 -1.21
C ARG A 115 18.51 -5.04 -1.68
N ASP A 116 17.31 -5.36 -1.19
CA ASP A 116 16.55 -6.52 -1.62
C ASP A 116 15.06 -6.20 -1.73
N ARG A 117 14.60 -6.15 -2.98
CA ARG A 117 13.22 -5.82 -3.31
C ARG A 117 12.21 -6.91 -2.95
N TYR A 118 12.67 -8.15 -2.69
CA TYR A 118 11.83 -9.30 -2.39
C TYR A 118 11.84 -9.68 -0.90
N GLY A 119 12.71 -9.09 -0.09
CA GLY A 119 12.78 -9.36 1.36
C GLY A 119 13.25 -10.78 1.71
N VAL A 120 13.99 -11.43 0.82
CA VAL A 120 14.57 -12.77 0.96
C VAL A 120 16.01 -12.77 1.47
N TRP A 121 16.62 -11.60 1.67
CA TRP A 121 18.00 -11.47 2.10
C TRP A 121 18.16 -11.91 3.56
N VAL A 122 18.94 -12.97 3.75
CA VAL A 122 19.33 -13.50 5.06
C VAL A 122 20.67 -12.87 5.43
N SER A 123 20.74 -12.18 6.57
CA SER A 123 21.98 -11.71 7.18
C SER A 123 22.81 -12.85 7.77
#